data_AF-A0A1F2RQA9-F1
#
_entry.id   AF-A0A1F2RQA9-F1
#
_cell.length_a   1.000
_cell.length_b   1.000
_cell.length_c   1.000
_cell.angle_alpha   90.00
_cell.angle_beta   90.00
_cell.angle_gamma   90.00
#
_symmetry.space_group_name_H-M   'P 1'
#
loop_
_entity.id
_entity.type
_entity.pdbx_description
1 polymer ?
#
loop_
_entity_poly.entity_id
_entity_poly.type
_entity_poly.pdbx_seq_one_letter_code
_entity_poly.pdbx_strand_id
1 'polypeptide(L)'
;MPRSDLHLRGKTAREFTIGRRLRELREQRHLTQQEMAERAGVPRTYISRIENARLLPGPVMLHRIADALKVEMLDMLPHSQGSGHAMEGIDDGYWSELTQHFSVLRADQMNRVLSSVRQMAGESVSPGYEVRAAVG
;
A
#
# COMPACT_ATOMS: atom_id res chain seq x y z
N MET A 1 -11.96 22.67 -15.41
CA MET A 1 -10.92 22.41 -14.40
C MET A 1 -10.67 20.90 -14.35
N PRO A 2 -9.55 20.35 -14.84
CA PRO A 2 -9.30 18.92 -14.73
C PRO A 2 -8.79 18.59 -13.33
N ARG A 3 -9.35 17.53 -12.74
CA ARG A 3 -8.97 17.01 -11.42
C ARG A 3 -7.54 16.45 -11.50
N SER A 4 -6.75 16.73 -10.47
CA SER A 4 -5.34 16.35 -10.35
C SER A 4 -5.16 14.83 -10.43
N ASP A 5 -4.84 14.36 -11.62
CA ASP A 5 -4.43 12.98 -11.87
C ASP A 5 -3.06 12.76 -11.23
N LEU A 6 -3.00 11.87 -10.24
CA LEU A 6 -1.78 11.25 -9.74
C LEU A 6 -1.10 10.47 -10.89
N HIS A 7 -0.41 11.19 -11.77
CA HIS A 7 0.41 10.62 -12.83
C HIS A 7 1.73 10.14 -12.23
N LEU A 8 1.73 8.94 -11.66
CA LEU A 8 2.94 8.16 -11.49
C LEU A 8 3.43 7.76 -12.90
N ARG A 9 4.34 8.57 -13.46
CA ARG A 9 5.00 8.30 -14.75
C ARG A 9 5.75 6.96 -14.69
N GLY A 10 5.62 6.17 -15.75
CA GLY A 10 6.52 5.07 -16.07
C GLY A 10 5.90 3.69 -15.87
N LYS A 11 6.13 2.81 -16.84
CA LYS A 11 5.67 1.42 -16.99
C LYS A 11 5.63 0.58 -15.70
N THR A 12 6.49 0.88 -14.73
CA THR A 12 6.64 0.26 -13.40
C THR A 12 5.53 0.57 -12.39
N ALA A 13 4.94 1.77 -12.40
CA ALA A 13 3.89 2.11 -11.41
C ALA A 13 2.56 1.37 -11.69
N ARG A 14 2.29 1.05 -12.96
CA ARG A 14 1.13 0.24 -13.36
C ARG A 14 1.27 -1.21 -12.90
N GLU A 15 2.49 -1.71 -12.84
CA GLU A 15 2.84 -3.03 -12.31
C GLU A 15 2.84 -3.08 -10.77
N PHE A 16 2.29 -2.08 -10.09
CA PHE A 16 2.40 -2.05 -8.64
C PHE A 16 1.26 -1.30 -7.95
N THR A 17 0.04 -1.52 -8.44
CA THR A 17 -1.16 -0.87 -7.89
C THR A 17 -2.01 -1.83 -7.08
N ILE A 18 -2.68 -1.27 -6.08
CA ILE A 18 -3.72 -1.97 -5.31
C ILE A 18 -4.84 -2.51 -6.19
N GLY A 19 -5.15 -1.81 -7.29
CA GLY A 19 -6.15 -2.25 -8.26
C GLY A 19 -5.78 -3.54 -8.97
N ARG A 20 -4.51 -3.68 -9.36
CA ARG A 20 -4.01 -4.93 -9.94
C ARG A 20 -4.03 -6.06 -8.92
N ARG A 21 -3.58 -5.80 -7.69
CA ARG A 21 -3.58 -6.80 -6.62
C ARG A 21 -4.99 -7.29 -6.27
N LEU A 22 -5.96 -6.37 -6.21
CA LEU A 22 -7.37 -6.69 -6.06
C LEU A 22 -7.85 -7.63 -7.18
N ARG A 23 -7.52 -7.32 -8.43
CA ARG A 23 -7.88 -8.16 -9.57
C ARG A 23 -7.31 -9.57 -9.46
N GLU A 24 -6.03 -9.69 -9.12
CA GLU A 24 -5.36 -10.99 -8.93
C GLU A 24 -6.06 -11.82 -7.85
N LEU A 25 -6.28 -11.23 -6.66
CA LEU A 25 -6.93 -11.92 -5.54
C LEU A 25 -8.38 -12.32 -5.85
N ARG A 26 -9.08 -11.50 -6.63
CA ARG A 26 -10.44 -11.79 -7.12
C ARG A 26 -10.44 -12.98 -8.08
N GLU A 27 -9.53 -12.98 -9.06
CA GLU A 27 -9.42 -14.04 -10.08
C GLU A 27 -8.97 -15.37 -9.45
N GLN A 28 -8.06 -15.35 -8.48
CA GLN A 28 -7.65 -16.54 -7.69
C GLN A 28 -8.82 -17.18 -6.93
N ARG A 29 -9.87 -16.41 -6.63
CA ARG A 29 -11.08 -16.89 -5.96
C ARG A 29 -12.22 -17.17 -6.94
N HIS A 30 -11.94 -17.11 -8.24
CA HIS A 30 -12.90 -17.34 -9.31
C HIS A 30 -14.14 -16.43 -9.23
N LEU A 31 -13.98 -15.20 -8.72
CA LEU A 31 -15.07 -14.24 -8.62
C LEU A 31 -15.10 -13.34 -9.85
N THR A 32 -16.30 -13.08 -10.37
CA THR A 32 -16.55 -11.99 -11.30
C THR A 32 -16.50 -10.63 -10.57
N GLN A 33 -16.34 -9.54 -11.33
CA GLN A 33 -16.45 -8.20 -10.75
C GLN A 33 -17.83 -7.93 -10.13
N GLN A 34 -18.89 -8.58 -10.64
CA GLN A 34 -20.25 -8.45 -10.12
C GLN A 34 -20.38 -9.12 -8.75
N GLU A 35 -19.96 -10.38 -8.64
CA GLU A 35 -19.99 -11.12 -7.36
C GLU A 35 -19.09 -10.45 -6.31
N MET A 36 -17.94 -9.92 -6.73
CA MET A 36 -17.07 -9.17 -5.83
C MET A 36 -17.74 -7.88 -5.32
N ALA A 37 -18.44 -7.16 -6.20
CA ALA A 37 -19.21 -5.97 -5.84
C ALA A 37 -20.34 -6.30 -4.86
N GLU A 38 -21.07 -7.40 -5.10
CA GLU A 38 -22.14 -7.87 -4.21
C GLU A 38 -21.61 -8.19 -2.81
N ARG A 39 -20.52 -8.96 -2.72
CA ARG A 39 -19.87 -9.29 -1.44
C ARG A 39 -19.36 -8.06 -0.71
N ALA A 40 -18.77 -7.11 -1.45
CA ALA A 40 -18.27 -5.87 -0.88
C ALA A 40 -19.39 -4.85 -0.62
N GLY A 41 -20.64 -5.08 -1.05
CA GLY A 41 -21.77 -4.17 -0.91
C GLY A 41 -21.58 -2.84 -1.65
N VAL A 42 -21.06 -2.89 -2.88
CA VAL A 42 -20.79 -1.71 -3.73
C VAL A 42 -21.26 -1.95 -5.16
N PRO A 43 -21.42 -0.90 -5.98
CA PRO A 43 -21.71 -1.08 -7.40
C PRO A 43 -20.57 -1.77 -8.15
N ARG A 44 -20.87 -2.63 -9.13
CA ARG A 44 -19.88 -3.26 -10.03
C ARG A 44 -18.91 -2.27 -10.66
N THR A 45 -19.42 -1.10 -11.05
CA THR A 45 -18.63 -0.02 -11.64
C THR A 45 -17.55 0.51 -10.69
N TYR A 46 -17.77 0.42 -9.38
CA TYR A 46 -16.80 0.81 -8.37
C TYR A 46 -15.61 -0.15 -8.37
N ILE A 47 -15.85 -1.47 -8.32
CA ILE A 47 -14.80 -2.50 -8.44
C ILE A 47 -14.03 -2.34 -9.75
N SER A 48 -14.74 -2.17 -10.86
CA SER A 48 -14.13 -1.96 -12.18
C SER A 48 -13.21 -0.72 -12.19
N ARG A 49 -13.62 0.38 -11.56
CA ARG A 49 -12.78 1.60 -11.48
C ARG A 49 -11.54 1.39 -10.61
N ILE A 50 -11.64 0.62 -9.52
CA ILE A 50 -10.47 0.27 -8.68
C ILE A 50 -9.49 -0.57 -9.48
N GLU A 51 -9.95 -1.67 -10.08
CA GLU A 51 -9.08 -2.61 -10.82
C GLU A 51 -8.36 -1.96 -12.00
N ASN A 52 -8.99 -0.94 -12.60
CA ASN A 52 -8.40 -0.17 -13.71
C ASN A 52 -7.62 1.08 -13.24
N ALA A 53 -7.35 1.22 -11.94
CA ALA A 53 -6.64 2.36 -11.34
C ALA A 53 -7.29 3.74 -11.63
N ARG A 54 -8.61 3.77 -11.84
CA ARG A 54 -9.43 4.99 -12.03
C ARG A 54 -10.10 5.47 -10.74
N LEU A 55 -9.91 4.73 -9.65
CA LEU A 55 -10.39 5.07 -8.31
C LEU A 55 -9.46 4.43 -7.27
N LEU A 56 -8.96 5.23 -6.34
CA LEU A 56 -8.23 4.74 -5.18
C LEU A 56 -9.22 4.59 -4.01
N PRO A 57 -9.44 3.38 -3.48
CA PRO A 57 -10.33 3.17 -2.34
C PRO A 57 -9.71 3.76 -1.07
N GLY A 58 -10.53 4.39 -0.22
CA GLY A 58 -10.11 4.81 1.12
C GLY A 58 -9.99 3.61 2.09
N PRO A 59 -9.46 3.82 3.31
CA PRO A 59 -9.17 2.74 4.27
C PRO A 59 -10.39 1.87 4.63
N VAL A 60 -11.55 2.50 4.86
CA VAL A 60 -12.80 1.78 5.17
C VAL A 60 -13.22 0.86 4.02
N MET A 61 -13.08 1.34 2.79
CA MET A 61 -13.42 0.55 1.61
C MET A 61 -12.42 -0.58 1.37
N LEU A 62 -11.13 -0.33 1.62
CA LEU A 62 -10.11 -1.38 1.57
C LEU A 62 -10.41 -2.51 2.56
N HIS A 63 -10.85 -2.19 3.77
CA HIS A 63 -11.24 -3.19 4.76
C HIS A 63 -12.40 -4.06 4.25
N ARG A 64 -13.46 -3.43 3.73
CA ARG A 64 -14.61 -4.16 3.16
C ARG A 64 -14.22 -5.07 2.00
N ILE A 65 -13.29 -4.62 1.17
CA ILE A 65 -12.78 -5.42 0.05
C ILE A 65 -11.95 -6.60 0.56
N ALA A 66 -11.11 -6.39 1.59
CA ALA A 66 -10.35 -7.45 2.25
C ALA A 66 -11.28 -8.51 2.86
N ASP A 67 -12.32 -8.08 3.58
CA ASP A 67 -13.35 -8.97 4.16
C ASP A 67 -14.07 -9.79 3.07
N ALA A 68 -14.49 -9.14 1.98
CA ALA A 68 -15.16 -9.78 0.86
C ALA A 68 -14.28 -10.81 0.14
N LEU A 69 -12.96 -10.57 0.12
CA LEU A 69 -11.95 -11.50 -0.37
C LEU A 69 -11.52 -12.53 0.69
N LYS A 70 -11.80 -12.34 1.99
CA LYS A 70 -11.22 -13.16 3.06
C LYS A 70 -9.69 -13.18 2.99
N VAL A 71 -9.09 -12.00 3.01
CA VAL A 71 -7.64 -11.77 3.09
C VAL A 71 -7.35 -10.72 4.15
N GLU A 72 -6.10 -10.63 4.59
CA GLU A 72 -5.67 -9.49 5.37
C GLU A 72 -5.55 -8.25 4.47
N MET A 73 -5.81 -7.06 5.02
CA MET A 73 -5.65 -5.81 4.27
C MET A 73 -4.23 -5.67 3.71
N LEU A 74 -3.24 -6.20 4.42
CA LEU A 74 -1.83 -6.19 4.01
C LEU A 74 -1.58 -7.01 2.73
N ASP A 75 -2.34 -8.08 2.50
CA ASP A 75 -2.23 -8.91 1.29
C ASP A 75 -2.65 -8.17 0.02
N MET A 76 -3.42 -7.09 0.20
CA MET A 76 -3.85 -6.21 -0.89
C MET A 76 -2.81 -5.13 -1.22
N LEU A 77 -1.84 -4.89 -0.33
CA LEU A 77 -0.74 -3.99 -0.65
C LEU A 77 0.17 -4.67 -1.67
N PRO A 78 0.68 -3.91 -2.64
CA PRO A 78 1.60 -4.49 -3.58
C PRO A 78 2.89 -4.85 -2.81
N HIS A 79 3.25 -6.13 -2.77
CA HIS A 79 4.45 -6.61 -2.06
C HIS A 79 5.65 -6.07 -2.79
N SER A 80 6.43 -5.19 -2.15
CA SER A 80 7.62 -4.63 -2.78
C SER A 80 8.43 -5.84 -3.16
N GLN A 81 8.54 -6.10 -4.46
CA GLN A 81 9.64 -6.89 -4.99
C GLN A 81 10.90 -6.01 -4.82
N GLY A 82 11.17 -5.54 -3.60
CA GLY A 82 12.52 -5.54 -3.11
C GLY A 82 12.88 -7.00 -3.26
N SER A 83 13.79 -7.24 -4.20
CA SER A 83 14.47 -8.50 -4.40
C SER A 83 14.35 -9.32 -3.12
N GLY A 84 13.65 -10.44 -3.21
CA GLY A 84 13.69 -11.49 -2.21
C GLY A 84 15.09 -12.09 -2.14
N HIS A 85 16.12 -11.27 -1.96
CA HIS A 85 17.02 -11.47 -0.86
C HIS A 85 16.15 -11.31 0.39
N ALA A 86 15.51 -12.41 0.82
CA ALA A 86 15.61 -12.70 2.25
C ALA A 86 17.06 -12.39 2.59
N MET A 87 17.26 -11.40 3.44
CA MET A 87 18.55 -10.78 3.69
C MET A 87 19.51 -11.86 4.21
N GLU A 88 20.13 -12.57 3.27
CA GLU A 88 20.99 -13.71 3.49
C GLU A 88 22.25 -13.12 4.11
N GLY A 89 22.29 -13.11 5.45
CA GLY A 89 23.41 -12.58 6.21
C GLY A 89 23.10 -11.52 7.27
N ILE A 90 21.84 -11.10 7.52
CA ILE A 90 21.57 -10.47 8.83
C ILE A 90 21.19 -11.58 9.80
N ASP A 91 22.25 -12.11 10.41
CA ASP A 91 22.26 -13.04 11.53
C ASP A 91 21.23 -12.67 12.61
N ASP A 92 20.59 -13.70 13.17
CA ASP A 92 19.37 -13.71 14.01
C ASP A 92 19.47 -12.89 15.32
N GLY A 93 20.58 -12.20 15.57
CA GLY A 93 20.78 -11.31 16.71
C GLY A 93 20.58 -9.81 16.42
N TYR A 94 21.00 -9.33 15.25
CA TYR A 94 21.08 -7.87 15.00
C TYR A 94 19.71 -7.23 14.78
N TRP A 95 18.81 -7.95 14.09
CA TRP A 95 17.42 -7.52 13.94
C TRP A 95 16.66 -7.54 15.26
N SER A 96 16.98 -8.48 16.16
CA SER A 96 16.38 -8.56 17.50
C SER A 96 16.79 -7.35 18.35
N GLU A 97 18.07 -6.99 18.34
CA GLU A 97 18.57 -5.80 19.03
C GLU A 97 17.94 -4.51 18.46
N LEU A 98 17.90 -4.36 17.14
CA LEU A 98 17.27 -3.21 16.51
C LEU A 98 15.78 -3.10 16.85
N THR A 99 15.01 -4.19 16.73
CA THR A 99 13.57 -4.18 17.03
C THR A 99 13.29 -3.83 18.50
N GLN A 100 14.12 -4.29 19.43
CA GLN A 100 14.04 -3.91 20.84
C GLN A 100 14.23 -2.40 21.01
N HIS A 101 15.20 -1.78 20.34
CA HIS A 101 15.40 -0.33 20.40
C HIS A 101 14.27 0.47 19.74
N PHE A 102 13.73 -0.01 18.62
CA PHE A 102 12.61 0.63 17.93
C PHE A 102 11.31 0.62 18.73
N SER A 103 11.09 -0.41 19.55
CA SER A 103 9.88 -0.53 20.39
C SER A 103 9.71 0.61 21.40
N VAL A 104 10.79 1.31 21.74
CA VAL A 104 10.80 2.41 22.72
C VAL A 104 10.64 3.79 22.04
N LEU A 105 10.66 3.86 20.70
CA LEU A 105 10.59 5.12 19.99
C LEU A 105 9.15 5.65 19.91
N ARG A 106 8.98 6.92 20.27
CA ARG A 106 7.77 7.69 19.96
C ARG A 106 7.71 8.00 18.47
N ALA A 107 6.51 8.29 17.96
CA ALA A 107 6.26 8.53 16.53
C ALA A 107 7.17 9.61 15.91
N ASP A 108 7.50 10.67 16.66
CA ASP A 108 8.39 11.74 16.23
C ASP A 108 9.86 11.29 16.08
N GLN A 109 10.31 10.38 16.94
CA GLN A 109 11.66 9.82 16.92
C GLN A 109 11.79 8.77 15.81
N MET A 110 10.78 7.92 15.63
CA MET A 110 10.70 6.94 14.54
C MET A 110 10.83 7.63 13.18
N ASN A 111 10.14 8.75 12.98
CA ASN A 111 10.21 9.51 11.72
C ASN A 111 11.63 10.04 11.42
N ARG A 112 12.38 10.44 12.45
CA ARG A 112 13.78 10.87 12.30
C ARG A 112 14.66 9.70 11.89
N VAL A 113 14.54 8.56 12.56
CA VAL A 113 15.32 7.36 12.23
C VAL A 113 15.02 6.88 10.81
N LEU A 114 13.74 6.82 10.43
CA LEU A 114 13.34 6.46 9.06
C LEU A 114 13.90 7.43 8.02
N SER A 115 13.95 8.73 8.33
CA SER A 115 14.54 9.72 7.43
C SER A 115 16.05 9.51 7.25
N SER A 116 16.76 9.16 8.32
CA SER A 116 18.19 8.85 8.27
C SER A 116 18.48 7.55 7.53
N VAL A 117 17.72 6.48 7.79
CA VAL A 117 17.85 5.20 7.08
C VAL A 117 17.62 5.37 5.58
N ARG A 118 16.61 6.15 5.19
CA ARG A 118 16.32 6.43 3.78
C ARG A 118 17.44 7.23 3.10
N GLN A 119 18.01 8.21 3.81
CA GLN A 119 19.18 8.95 3.34
C GLN A 119 20.42 8.06 3.17
N MET A 120 20.64 7.12 4.09
CA MET A 120 21.73 6.14 4.02
C MET A 120 21.54 5.15 2.86
N ALA A 121 20.30 4.76 2.55
CA ALA A 121 19.97 3.88 1.44
C ALA A 121 20.01 4.56 0.05
N GLY A 122 20.29 5.87 -0.02
CA GLY A 122 20.40 6.61 -1.28
C GLY A 122 19.05 6.92 -1.96
N GLU A 123 17.92 6.75 -1.26
CA GLU A 123 16.61 7.10 -1.79
C GLU A 123 16.28 8.58 -1.54
N SER A 124 16.23 9.39 -2.60
CA SER A 124 15.81 10.79 -2.52
C SER A 124 14.37 10.91 -2.00
N VAL A 125 14.20 11.53 -0.84
CA VAL A 125 12.90 11.81 -0.24
C VAL A 125 12.14 12.82 -1.12
N SER A 126 11.04 12.40 -1.75
CA SER A 126 9.97 13.36 -2.10
C SER A 126 9.29 13.80 -0.80
N PRO A 127 9.17 15.10 -0.50
CA PRO A 127 8.56 15.56 0.75
C PRO A 127 7.11 15.10 0.82
N GLY A 128 6.80 14.28 1.82
CA GLY A 128 5.44 13.85 2.11
C GLY A 128 4.63 14.98 2.73
N TYR A 129 3.47 15.24 2.13
CA TYR A 129 2.23 15.66 2.79
C TYR A 129 2.35 16.82 3.81
N GLU A 130 2.34 18.06 3.32
CA GLU A 130 1.90 19.18 4.16
C GLU A 130 0.41 19.01 4.47
N VAL A 131 0.11 18.62 5.72
CA VAL A 131 -1.22 18.76 6.29
C VAL A 131 -1.50 20.25 6.44
N ARG A 132 -2.12 20.86 5.42
CA ARG A 132 -2.73 22.18 5.60
C ARG A 132 -3.98 21.99 6.44
N ALA A 133 -3.85 22.34 7.72
CA ALA A 133 -4.98 22.68 8.57
C ALA A 133 -5.76 23.82 7.90
N ALA A 134 -6.96 23.52 7.42
CA ALA A 134 -7.95 24.53 7.12
C ALA A 134 -8.60 24.94 8.45
N VAL A 135 -8.08 26.02 9.04
CA VAL A 135 -8.80 26.87 9.99
C VAL A 135 -8.93 28.23 9.30
N GLY A 136 -10.17 28.69 9.13
CA GLY A 136 -10.53 29.96 8.50
C GLY A 136 -11.79 29.81 7.66
#